data_AF-A0A9D5IM81-F1
#
_entry.id   AF-A0A9D5IM81-F1
#
_cell.length_a   1.000
_cell.length_b   1.000
_cell.length_c   1.000
_cell.angle_alpha   90.00
_cell.angle_beta   90.00
_cell.angle_gamma   90.00
#
_symmetry.space_group_name_H-M   'P 1'
#
loop_
_entity.id
_entity.type
_entity.pdbx_description
1 polymer ?
#
loop_
_entity_poly.entity_id
_entity_poly.type
_entity_poly.pdbx_seq_one_letter_code
_entity_poly.pdbx_strand_id
1 'polypeptide(L)'
;MIAYLSHDQVNSTLARRIAQRLDLGLMVLTLKDAEQAISADLLVLDLDSLPSDTRSKLFLRVGSGELRSGVAVHSYHLTAAEARTLLAAGIRVTRRLTATVLVQRKLIAA
;
A
#
# COMPACT_ATOMS: atom_id res chain seq x y z
N MET A 1 3.53 12.44 -4.37
CA MET A 1 2.23 11.91 -4.79
C MET A 1 2.03 10.51 -4.23
N ILE A 2 0.85 10.22 -3.66
CA ILE A 2 0.50 8.88 -3.14
C ILE A 2 -0.44 8.19 -4.13
N ALA A 3 -0.17 6.92 -4.44
CA ALA A 3 -1.09 6.04 -5.14
C ALA A 3 -1.72 5.06 -4.14
N TYR A 4 -3.04 4.94 -4.14
CA TYR A 4 -3.79 3.98 -3.32
C TYR A 4 -4.56 3.01 -4.22
N LEU A 5 -4.17 1.74 -4.20
CA LEU A 5 -4.77 0.70 -5.01
C LEU A 5 -5.76 -0.10 -4.17
N SER A 6 -7.03 -0.04 -4.56
CA SER A 6 -8.14 -0.71 -3.90
C SER A 6 -9.28 -0.97 -4.89
N HIS A 7 -9.92 -2.13 -4.79
CA HIS A 7 -11.23 -2.36 -5.44
C HIS A 7 -12.40 -2.03 -4.53
N ASP A 8 -12.16 -1.84 -3.23
CA ASP A 8 -13.18 -1.47 -2.28
C ASP A 8 -13.46 0.04 -2.37
N GLN A 9 -14.71 0.40 -2.67
CA GLN A 9 -15.18 1.79 -2.78
C GLN A 9 -15.23 2.50 -1.41
N VAL A 10 -15.54 1.77 -0.33
CA VAL A 10 -15.54 2.29 1.04
C VAL A 10 -14.12 2.68 1.42
N ASN A 11 -13.15 1.79 1.21
CA ASN A 11 -11.75 2.09 1.51
C ASN A 11 -11.19 3.20 0.62
N SER A 12 -11.58 3.24 -0.67
CA SER A 12 -11.22 4.33 -1.58
C SER A 12 -11.74 5.69 -1.10
N THR A 13 -13.00 5.73 -0.65
CA THR A 13 -13.61 6.96 -0.11
C THR A 13 -12.94 7.39 1.19
N LEU A 14 -12.64 6.43 2.07
CA LEU A 14 -11.92 6.69 3.32
C LEU A 14 -10.52 7.23 3.07
N ALA A 15 -9.76 6.63 2.14
CA ALA A 15 -8.43 7.09 1.77
C ALA A 15 -8.45 8.55 1.27
N ARG A 16 -9.40 8.90 0.40
CA ARG A 16 -9.59 10.27 -0.08
C ARG A 16 -9.87 11.25 1.05
N ARG A 17 -10.76 10.90 1.99
CA ARG A 17 -11.08 11.76 3.15
C ARG A 17 -9.86 11.98 4.04
N ILE A 18 -9.08 10.93 4.30
CA ILE A 18 -7.84 11.03 5.10
C ILE A 18 -6.84 11.94 4.39
N ALA A 19 -6.61 11.73 3.09
CA ALA A 19 -5.67 12.53 2.31
C ALA A 19 -6.10 14.01 2.25
N GLN A 20 -7.37 14.29 1.99
CA GLN A 20 -7.92 15.65 1.99
C GLN A 20 -7.73 16.35 3.34
N ARG A 21 -8.00 15.65 4.45
CA ARG A 21 -7.82 16.21 5.80
C ARG A 21 -6.35 16.57 6.11
N LEU A 22 -5.42 15.88 5.47
CA LEU A 22 -3.98 16.04 5.69
C LEU A 22 -3.29 16.87 4.59
N ASP A 23 -4.06 17.41 3.64
CA ASP A 23 -3.57 18.12 2.45
C ASP A 23 -2.54 17.30 1.65
N LEU A 24 -2.82 16.00 1.47
CA LEU A 24 -1.98 15.07 0.73
C LEU A 24 -2.52 14.86 -0.69
N GLY A 25 -1.62 14.90 -1.68
CA GLY A 25 -1.92 14.46 -3.04
C GLY A 25 -2.12 12.94 -3.10
N LEU A 26 -3.36 12.51 -3.38
CA LEU A 26 -3.75 11.10 -3.47
C LEU A 26 -4.42 10.77 -4.80
N MET A 27 -3.89 9.77 -5.48
CA MET A 27 -4.49 9.10 -6.63
C MET A 27 -5.04 7.74 -6.20
N VAL A 28 -6.33 7.50 -6.39
CA VAL A 28 -6.92 6.17 -6.16
C VAL A 28 -6.94 5.41 -7.47
N LEU A 29 -6.40 4.20 -7.45
CA LEU A 29 -6.19 3.36 -8.63
C LEU A 29 -6.96 2.05 -8.49
N THR A 30 -7.40 1.52 -9.63
CA THR A 30 -7.80 0.11 -9.74
C THR A 30 -6.65 -0.72 -10.31
N LEU A 31 -6.79 -2.04 -10.38
CA LEU A 31 -5.76 -2.86 -11.05
C LEU A 31 -5.54 -2.50 -12.52
N LYS A 32 -6.56 -1.96 -13.21
CA LYS A 32 -6.43 -1.51 -14.60
C LYS A 32 -5.50 -0.31 -14.74
N ASP A 33 -5.32 0.43 -13.65
CA ASP A 33 -4.53 1.65 -13.60
C ASP A 33 -3.17 1.44 -12.94
N ALA A 34 -2.78 0.17 -12.69
CA ALA A 34 -1.59 -0.16 -11.90
C ALA A 34 -0.29 0.43 -12.49
N GLU A 35 -0.21 0.58 -13.81
CA GLU A 35 0.90 1.26 -14.51
C GLU A 35 1.11 2.70 -14.00
N GLN A 36 0.04 3.40 -13.61
CA GLN A 36 0.12 4.77 -13.10
C GLN A 36 0.81 4.86 -11.74
N ALA A 37 0.84 3.75 -10.99
CA ALA A 37 1.50 3.67 -9.69
C ALA A 37 3.02 3.85 -9.78
N ILE A 38 3.63 3.64 -10.95
CA ILE A 38 5.08 3.79 -11.17
C ILE A 38 5.56 5.22 -10.86
N SER A 39 4.68 6.21 -11.06
CA SER A 39 4.99 7.63 -10.83
C SER A 39 4.83 8.08 -9.37
N ALA A 40 4.36 7.21 -8.47
CA ALA A 40 4.05 7.58 -7.10
C ALA A 40 5.26 7.41 -6.18
N ASP A 41 5.49 8.37 -5.28
CA ASP A 41 6.52 8.26 -4.24
C ASP A 41 6.13 7.20 -3.19
N LEU A 42 4.82 6.96 -3.03
CA LEU A 42 4.27 5.97 -2.13
C LEU A 42 3.11 5.23 -2.81
N LEU A 43 3.25 3.92 -2.94
CA LEU A 43 2.18 3.01 -3.29
C LEU A 43 1.59 2.36 -2.04
N VAL A 44 0.29 2.52 -1.83
CA VAL A 44 -0.45 1.89 -0.74
C VAL A 44 -1.42 0.86 -1.31
N LEU A 45 -1.36 -0.37 -0.81
CA LEU A 45 -2.20 -1.48 -1.29
C LEU A 45 -3.21 -1.91 -0.21
N ASP A 46 -4.46 -2.06 -0.63
CA ASP A 46 -5.47 -2.79 0.13
C ASP A 46 -5.43 -4.27 -0.25
N LEU A 47 -4.74 -5.10 0.53
CA LEU A 47 -4.55 -6.51 0.16
C LEU A 47 -5.84 -7.33 0.30
N ASP A 48 -6.81 -6.88 1.09
CA ASP A 48 -8.09 -7.57 1.24
C ASP A 48 -8.96 -7.40 -0.02
N SER A 49 -8.78 -6.29 -0.73
CA SER A 49 -9.49 -6.01 -1.98
C SER A 49 -8.84 -6.64 -3.23
N LEU A 50 -7.63 -7.19 -3.10
CA LEU A 50 -6.89 -7.76 -4.22
C LEU A 50 -7.34 -9.20 -4.52
N PRO A 51 -7.47 -9.56 -5.81
CA PRO A 51 -7.58 -10.97 -6.20
C PRO A 51 -6.41 -11.79 -5.68
N SER A 52 -6.66 -13.06 -5.34
CA SER A 52 -5.66 -14.00 -4.81
C SER A 52 -4.39 -14.06 -5.68
N ASP A 53 -4.56 -14.08 -7.01
CA ASP A 53 -3.46 -14.21 -7.95
C ASP A 53 -2.56 -12.97 -7.94
N THR A 54 -3.17 -11.78 -7.86
CA THR A 54 -2.45 -10.52 -7.73
C THR A 54 -1.70 -10.46 -6.40
N ARG A 55 -2.34 -10.92 -5.31
CA ARG A 55 -1.72 -10.99 -3.99
C ARG A 55 -0.51 -11.92 -4.00
N SER A 56 -0.62 -13.10 -4.61
CA SER A 56 0.49 -14.05 -4.76
C SER A 56 1.66 -13.45 -5.57
N LYS A 57 1.37 -12.79 -6.69
CA LYS A 57 2.40 -12.09 -7.49
C LYS A 57 3.10 -10.99 -6.70
N LEU A 58 2.37 -10.24 -5.87
CA LEU A 58 2.96 -9.25 -4.98
C LEU A 58 3.96 -9.92 -4.03
N PHE A 59 3.56 -10.99 -3.33
CA PHE A 59 4.46 -11.70 -2.41
C PHE A 59 5.69 -12.28 -3.10
N LEU A 60 5.58 -12.76 -4.34
CA LEU A 60 6.73 -13.19 -5.13
C LEU A 60 7.71 -12.04 -5.41
N ARG A 61 7.22 -10.88 -5.83
CA ARG A 61 8.04 -9.68 -6.09
C ARG A 61 8.68 -9.12 -4.81
N VAL A 62 8.01 -9.28 -3.67
CA VAL A 62 8.57 -8.97 -2.34
C VAL A 62 9.69 -9.95 -2.00
N GLY A 63 9.45 -11.25 -2.18
CA GLY A 63 10.45 -12.29 -1.93
C GLY A 63 11.68 -12.20 -2.84
N SER A 64 11.52 -11.75 -4.09
CA SER A 64 12.63 -11.50 -5.01
C SER A 64 13.38 -10.19 -4.72
N GLY A 65 12.83 -9.33 -3.85
CA GLY A 65 13.39 -8.02 -3.55
C GLY A 65 13.19 -6.98 -4.66
N GLU A 66 12.33 -7.25 -5.63
CA GLU A 66 11.97 -6.31 -6.70
C GLU A 66 11.13 -5.12 -6.17
N LEU A 67 10.30 -5.38 -5.16
CA LEU A 67 9.58 -4.35 -4.42
C LEU A 67 10.36 -3.96 -3.15
N ARG A 68 10.99 -2.78 -3.15
CA ARG A 68 11.69 -2.23 -1.97
C ARG A 68 11.41 -0.73 -1.80
N SER A 69 11.15 -0.33 -0.56
CA SER A 69 10.85 1.05 -0.12
C SER A 69 9.66 1.69 -0.87
N GLY A 70 9.03 2.72 -0.31
CA GLY A 70 7.90 3.40 -0.99
C GLY A 70 6.64 2.56 -1.18
N VAL A 71 6.52 1.39 -0.53
CA VAL A 71 5.30 0.57 -0.53
C VAL A 71 4.76 0.42 0.89
N ALA A 72 3.46 0.57 1.04
CA ALA A 72 2.73 0.25 2.28
C ALA A 72 1.51 -0.61 1.96
N VAL A 73 1.08 -1.40 2.92
CA VAL A 73 -0.08 -2.26 2.79
C VAL A 73 -0.97 -2.17 4.02
N HIS A 74 -2.26 -2.38 3.82
CA HIS A 74 -3.17 -2.67 4.91
C HIS A 74 -4.04 -3.89 4.60
N SER A 75 -4.34 -4.67 5.64
CA SER A 75 -5.19 -5.85 5.56
C SER A 75 -5.56 -6.35 6.95
N TYR A 76 -6.80 -6.83 7.09
CA TYR A 76 -7.31 -7.51 8.27
C TYR A 76 -6.95 -8.99 8.31
N HIS A 77 -6.54 -9.59 7.19
CA HIS A 77 -6.41 -11.04 7.01
C HIS A 77 -4.97 -11.53 6.80
N LEU A 78 -3.97 -10.68 7.02
CA LEU A 78 -2.57 -11.11 6.98
C LEU A 78 -2.27 -12.10 8.11
N THR A 79 -1.66 -13.22 7.76
CA THR A 79 -1.03 -14.11 8.73
C THR A 79 0.21 -13.46 9.33
N ALA A 80 0.63 -13.92 10.52
CA ALA A 80 1.87 -13.45 11.13
C ALA A 80 3.11 -13.72 10.27
N ALA A 81 3.10 -14.80 9.47
CA ALA A 81 4.19 -15.13 8.56
C ALA A 81 4.25 -14.13 7.38
N GLU A 82 3.12 -13.87 6.72
CA GLU A 82 3.04 -12.90 5.63
C GLU A 82 3.42 -11.49 6.10
N ALA A 83 2.94 -11.07 7.26
CA ALA A 83 3.31 -9.77 7.84
C ALA A 83 4.81 -9.65 8.10
N ARG A 84 5.46 -10.70 8.63
CA ARG A 84 6.92 -10.72 8.82
C ARG A 84 7.68 -10.64 7.50
N THR A 85 7.24 -11.36 6.48
CA THR A 85 7.87 -11.32 5.14
C THR A 85 7.81 -9.92 4.55
N LEU A 86 6.66 -9.25 4.63
CA LEU A 86 6.49 -7.88 4.13
C LEU A 86 7.37 -6.88 4.91
N LEU A 87 7.37 -6.99 6.25
CA LEU A 87 8.20 -6.13 7.10
C LEU A 87 9.70 -6.32 6.82
N ALA A 88 10.16 -7.56 6.63
CA ALA A 88 11.56 -7.86 6.30
C ALA A 88 11.99 -7.27 4.94
N ALA A 89 11.06 -7.09 4.01
CA ALA A 89 11.31 -6.41 2.73
C ALA A 89 11.23 -4.88 2.81
N GLY A 90 11.04 -4.31 4.01
CA GLY A 90 10.89 -2.87 4.21
C GLY A 90 9.52 -2.32 3.83
N ILE A 91 8.52 -3.19 3.64
CA ILE A 91 7.14 -2.78 3.39
C ILE A 91 6.46 -2.47 4.71
N ARG A 92 5.75 -1.34 4.74
CA ARG A 92 4.99 -0.94 5.93
C ARG A 92 3.68 -1.69 5.97
N VAL A 93 3.43 -2.39 7.07
CA VAL A 93 2.22 -3.20 7.24
C VAL A 93 1.37 -2.58 8.35
N THR A 94 0.10 -2.36 8.06
CA THR A 94 -0.89 -1.95 9.07
C THR A 94 -2.12 -2.84 8.97
N ARG A 95 -2.88 -2.99 10.05
CA ARG A 95 -4.12 -3.76 10.00
C ARG A 95 -5.27 -2.97 9.35
N ARG A 96 -5.29 -1.66 9.55
CA ARG A 96 -6.39 -0.78 9.14
C ARG A 96 -5.86 0.37 8.29
N LEU A 97 -6.67 0.80 7.32
CA LEU A 97 -6.46 2.06 6.62
C LEU A 97 -6.55 3.23 7.62
N THR A 98 -5.40 3.85 7.88
CA THR A 98 -5.23 4.98 8.81
C THR A 98 -4.31 6.02 8.18
N ALA A 99 -4.28 7.24 8.73
CA ALA A 99 -3.35 8.28 8.28
C ALA A 99 -1.88 7.79 8.21
N THR A 100 -1.47 6.95 9.16
CA THR A 100 -0.11 6.41 9.24
C THR A 100 0.30 5.61 8.00
N VAL A 101 -0.65 4.96 7.30
CA VAL A 101 -0.32 4.20 6.08
C VAL A 101 -0.09 5.13 4.88
N LEU A 102 -0.74 6.30 4.85
CA LEU A 102 -0.66 7.28 3.76
C LEU A 102 0.50 8.26 3.91
N VAL A 103 1.00 8.49 5.13
CA VAL A 103 2.13 9.41 5.36
C VAL A 103 3.45 8.67 5.15
N GLN A 104 4.33 9.15 4.27
CA GLN A 104 5.71 8.64 4.21
C GLN A 104 6.44 8.95 5.51
N ARG A 105 7.12 7.96 6.11
CA ARG A 105 8.17 8.30 7.09
C ARG A 105 9.35 8.85 6.30
N LYS A 106 9.66 10.14 6.48
CA LYS A 106 11.02 10.60 6.19
C LYS A 106 11.94 9.76 7.06
N LEU A 107 12.78 8.92 6.44
CA LEU A 107 13.96 8.43 7.13
C LEU A 107 14.77 9.70 7.45
N ILE A 108 14.86 10.03 8.74
CA ILE A 108 15.90 10.93 9.19
C ILE A 108 17.17 10.15 8.90
N ALA A 109 17.91 10.54 7.86
CA ALA A 109 19.28 10.09 7.69
C ALA A 109 20.04 10.57 8.94
N ALA A 110 20.48 9.61 9.74
CA ALA A 110 21.39 9.85 10.86
C ALA A 110 22.80 10.08 10.33
#